data_AF-A0A443LQX4-F1
#
_entry.id   AF-A0A443LQX4-F1
#
_cell.length_a   1.000
_cell.length_b   1.000
_cell.length_c   1.000
_cell.angle_alpha   90.00
_cell.angle_beta   90.00
_cell.angle_gamma   90.00
#
_symmetry.space_group_name_H-M   'P 1'
#
loop_
_entity.id
_entity.type
_entity.pdbx_description
1 polymer ?
#
loop_
_entity_poly.entity_id
_entity_poly.type
_entity_poly.pdbx_seq_one_letter_code
_entity_poly.pdbx_strand_id
1 'polypeptide(L)'
;MPNYWRSGEGRAVIDTAARWVLAEAALRGLTVWDYIDGRCSLAELGVTADGAARTLKPLMPDAHRHYNEHGGGNERYQTWEAWFSKRLRNRIFYFFHRHAPGGGVRRCLAEWPLAEPQRRADLAVAAE
;
A
#
# COMPACT_ATOMS: atom_id res chain seq x y z
N MET A 1 5.93 -6.17 -21.21
CA MET A 1 6.56 -6.80 -20.03
C MET A 1 5.58 -6.77 -18.88
N PRO A 2 5.53 -7.80 -18.01
CA PRO A 2 4.84 -7.68 -16.73
C PRO A 2 5.38 -6.47 -15.97
N ASN A 3 4.48 -5.63 -15.46
CA ASN A 3 4.85 -4.56 -14.53
C ASN A 3 5.55 -5.23 -13.32
N TYR A 4 6.72 -4.71 -12.90
CA TYR A 4 7.52 -5.22 -11.77
C TYR A 4 6.64 -5.67 -10.59
N TRP A 5 5.65 -4.86 -10.23
CA TRP A 5 4.74 -5.10 -9.11
C TRP A 5 3.84 -6.33 -9.26
N ARG A 6 3.68 -6.89 -10.46
CA ARG A 6 2.76 -8.01 -10.75
C ARG A 6 3.46 -9.37 -10.82
N SER A 7 4.77 -9.44 -10.64
CA SER A 7 5.53 -10.69 -10.77
C SER A 7 6.71 -10.79 -9.81
N GLY A 8 7.12 -12.01 -9.48
CA GLY A 8 8.33 -12.30 -8.70
C GLY A 8 8.38 -11.55 -7.38
N GLU A 9 9.57 -11.03 -7.05
CA GLU A 9 9.80 -10.28 -5.80
C GLU A 9 9.00 -8.97 -5.74
N GLY A 10 8.74 -8.33 -6.86
CA GLY A 10 7.89 -7.13 -6.90
C GLY A 10 6.45 -7.42 -6.43
N ARG A 11 5.93 -8.63 -6.69
CA ARG A 11 4.65 -9.08 -6.14
C ARG A 11 4.73 -9.30 -4.62
N ALA A 12 5.79 -9.96 -4.15
CA ALA A 12 6.01 -10.18 -2.72
C ALA A 12 6.09 -8.87 -1.92
N VAL A 13 6.73 -7.84 -2.49
CA VAL A 13 6.81 -6.50 -1.90
C VAL A 13 5.43 -5.87 -1.73
N ILE A 14 4.56 -5.89 -2.76
CA ILE A 14 3.24 -5.26 -2.65
C ILE A 14 2.30 -6.04 -1.74
N ASP A 15 2.38 -7.38 -1.74
CA ASP A 15 1.59 -8.21 -0.83
C ASP A 15 1.99 -7.95 0.63
N THR A 16 3.29 -7.83 0.90
CA THR A 16 3.82 -7.50 2.23
C THR A 16 3.37 -6.09 2.65
N ALA A 17 3.45 -5.11 1.75
CA ALA A 17 2.99 -3.75 2.03
C ALA A 17 1.48 -3.70 2.32
N ALA A 18 0.65 -4.45 1.58
CA ALA A 18 -0.79 -4.51 1.82
C ALA A 18 -1.13 -5.16 3.17
N ARG A 19 -0.46 -6.25 3.54
CA ARG A 19 -0.61 -6.88 4.87
C ARG A 19 -0.20 -5.95 6.00
N TRP A 20 0.89 -5.22 5.80
CA TRP A 20 1.33 -4.21 6.76
C TRP A 20 0.31 -3.09 6.94
N VAL A 21 -0.28 -2.56 5.86
CA VAL A 21 -1.34 -1.54 5.95
C VAL A 21 -2.55 -2.05 6.75
N LEU A 22 -2.96 -3.32 6.55
CA LEU A 22 -4.03 -3.92 7.34
C LEU A 22 -3.66 -4.01 8.83
N ALA A 23 -2.44 -4.43 9.14
CA ALA A 23 -1.95 -4.51 10.52
C ALA A 23 -1.88 -3.14 11.20
N GLU A 24 -1.34 -2.12 10.53
CA GLU A 24 -1.26 -0.76 11.07
C GLU A 24 -2.66 -0.16 11.31
N ALA A 25 -3.60 -0.39 10.38
CA ALA A 25 -4.98 0.03 10.55
C ALA A 25 -5.63 -0.62 11.78
N ALA A 26 -5.48 -1.95 11.91
CA ALA A 26 -6.05 -2.72 13.01
C ALA A 26 -5.51 -2.28 14.38
N LEU A 27 -4.21 -2.01 14.49
CA LEU A 27 -3.58 -1.49 15.73
C LEU A 27 -4.18 -0.16 16.19
N ARG A 28 -4.82 0.60 15.29
CA ARG A 28 -5.46 1.89 15.58
C ARG A 28 -6.97 1.81 15.65
N GLY A 29 -7.55 0.59 15.59
CA GLY A 29 -9.00 0.38 15.57
C GLY A 29 -9.69 0.84 14.27
N LEU A 30 -8.90 1.09 13.21
CA LEU A 30 -9.36 1.54 11.90
C LEU A 30 -9.37 0.39 10.88
N THR A 31 -10.03 0.62 9.76
CA THR A 31 -10.05 -0.26 8.60
C THR A 31 -9.61 0.51 7.35
N VAL A 32 -9.22 -0.19 6.29
CA VAL A 32 -8.93 0.47 5.01
C VAL A 32 -10.15 1.20 4.43
N TRP A 33 -11.36 0.78 4.82
CA TRP A 33 -12.61 1.42 4.43
C TRP A 33 -12.76 2.80 5.06
N ASP A 34 -12.28 3.01 6.29
CA ASP A 34 -12.31 4.33 6.92
C ASP A 34 -11.48 5.35 6.12
N TYR A 35 -10.39 4.92 5.48
CA TYR A 35 -9.62 5.75 4.58
C TYR A 35 -10.36 6.03 3.26
N ILE A 36 -10.93 4.97 2.65
CA ILE A 36 -11.67 5.07 1.38
C ILE A 36 -12.89 6.00 1.54
N ASP A 37 -13.61 5.87 2.64
CA ASP A 37 -14.79 6.66 2.99
C ASP A 37 -14.42 8.06 3.52
N GLY A 38 -13.13 8.36 3.64
CA GLY A 38 -12.60 9.68 3.99
C GLY A 38 -12.75 10.09 5.44
N ARG A 39 -12.88 9.12 6.34
CA ARG A 39 -12.90 9.31 7.80
C ARG A 39 -11.51 9.48 8.39
N CYS A 40 -10.47 9.03 7.67
CA CYS A 40 -9.08 9.20 8.07
C CYS A 40 -8.14 9.37 6.85
N SER A 41 -6.90 9.73 7.13
CA SER A 41 -5.77 9.82 6.21
C SER A 41 -4.89 8.55 6.25
N LEU A 42 -3.99 8.40 5.27
CA LEU A 42 -3.01 7.29 5.29
C LEU A 42 -2.10 7.34 6.52
N ALA A 43 -1.74 8.55 6.98
CA ALA A 43 -0.92 8.71 8.18
C ALA A 43 -1.67 8.24 9.44
N GLU A 44 -2.96 8.54 9.53
CA GLU A 44 -3.83 8.06 10.61
C GLU A 44 -4.07 6.55 10.55
N LEU A 45 -4.03 5.93 9.36
CA LEU A 45 -3.94 4.46 9.24
C LEU A 45 -2.60 3.87 9.72
N GLY A 46 -1.59 4.71 9.97
CA GLY A 46 -0.24 4.27 10.36
C GLY A 46 0.76 4.17 9.21
N VAL A 47 0.39 4.59 8.00
CA VAL A 47 1.28 4.59 6.83
C VAL A 47 2.20 5.82 6.87
N THR A 48 3.22 5.76 7.73
CA THR A 48 4.24 6.80 7.90
C THR A 48 5.63 6.27 7.56
N ALA A 49 6.57 7.17 7.26
CA ALA A 49 7.95 6.79 6.97
C ALA A 49 8.61 6.10 8.18
N ASP A 50 8.42 6.63 9.39
CA ASP A 50 8.96 6.05 10.62
C ASP A 50 8.31 4.70 10.97
N GLY A 51 7.00 4.59 10.75
CA GLY A 51 6.28 3.31 10.90
C GLY A 51 6.86 2.27 9.96
N ALA A 52 6.99 2.62 8.68
CA ALA A 52 7.53 1.74 7.64
C ALA A 52 9.00 1.37 7.89
N ALA A 53 9.84 2.31 8.34
CA ALA A 53 11.24 2.04 8.66
C ALA A 53 11.41 1.07 9.84
N ARG A 54 10.48 1.08 10.82
CA ARG A 54 10.52 0.14 11.95
C ARG A 54 9.96 -1.24 11.63
N THR A 55 9.02 -1.32 10.70
CA THR A 55 8.22 -2.54 10.47
C THR A 55 8.48 -3.18 9.11
N LEU A 56 8.40 -2.41 8.01
CA LEU A 56 8.63 -2.91 6.66
C LEU A 56 10.12 -3.07 6.37
N LYS A 57 10.97 -2.11 6.71
CA LYS A 57 12.41 -2.18 6.36
C LYS A 57 13.08 -3.47 6.85
N PRO A 58 12.85 -3.97 8.08
CA PRO A 58 13.40 -5.27 8.49
C PRO A 58 12.88 -6.47 7.68
N LEU A 59 11.65 -6.40 7.16
CA LEU A 59 11.04 -7.47 6.37
C LEU A 59 11.50 -7.48 4.90
N MET A 60 11.93 -6.32 4.39
CA MET A 60 12.34 -6.13 3.01
C MET A 60 13.53 -5.15 2.88
N PRO A 61 14.68 -5.46 3.52
CA PRO A 61 15.79 -4.50 3.64
C PRO A 61 16.40 -4.10 2.30
N ASP A 62 16.44 -5.03 1.34
CA ASP A 62 17.05 -4.83 0.03
C ASP A 62 16.06 -4.52 -1.09
N ALA A 63 14.75 -4.36 -0.80
CA ALA A 63 13.73 -4.16 -1.82
C ALA A 63 13.98 -2.93 -2.72
N HIS A 64 14.62 -1.88 -2.18
CA HIS A 64 15.03 -0.71 -2.97
C HIS A 64 16.12 -1.03 -4.01
N ARG A 65 17.06 -1.94 -3.69
CA ARG A 65 18.11 -2.40 -4.60
C ARG A 65 17.53 -3.28 -5.69
N HIS A 66 16.69 -4.25 -5.32
CA HIS A 66 16.01 -5.09 -6.29
C HIS A 66 15.09 -4.26 -7.22
N TYR A 67 14.39 -3.26 -6.69
CA TYR A 67 13.64 -2.31 -7.53
C TYR A 67 14.56 -1.52 -8.48
N ASN A 68 15.73 -1.08 -8.03
CA ASN A 68 16.70 -0.43 -8.92
C ASN A 68 17.14 -1.39 -10.03
N GLU A 69 17.30 -2.68 -9.78
CA GLU A 69 17.74 -3.63 -10.82
C GLU A 69 16.61 -3.97 -11.80
N HIS A 70 15.37 -4.11 -11.32
CA HIS A 70 14.28 -4.74 -12.08
C HIS A 70 13.02 -3.88 -12.28
N GLY A 71 12.88 -2.76 -11.57
CA GLY A 71 11.65 -1.95 -11.51
C GLY A 71 11.33 -1.15 -12.77
N GLY A 72 12.22 -1.14 -13.76
CA GLY A 72 12.04 -0.45 -15.05
C GLY A 72 12.01 1.08 -14.99
N GLY A 73 12.16 1.68 -13.81
CA GLY A 73 12.21 3.13 -13.62
C GLY A 73 13.63 3.70 -13.74
N ASN A 74 13.75 4.88 -14.33
CA ASN A 74 15.03 5.60 -14.48
C ASN A 74 15.60 6.10 -13.14
N GLU A 75 14.73 6.37 -12.16
CA GLU A 75 15.16 6.84 -10.84
C GLU A 75 15.74 5.69 -10.01
N ARG A 76 16.95 5.89 -9.50
CA ARG A 76 17.63 4.95 -8.59
C ARG A 76 17.59 5.50 -7.17
N TYR A 77 17.34 4.63 -6.20
CA TYR A 77 17.28 4.99 -4.79
C TYR A 77 18.49 4.47 -4.04
N GLN A 78 19.24 5.36 -3.41
CA GLN A 78 20.41 5.00 -2.61
C GLN A 78 20.03 4.45 -1.23
N THR A 79 18.86 4.82 -0.71
CA THR A 79 18.38 4.40 0.60
C THR A 79 16.98 3.81 0.49
N TRP A 80 16.67 2.94 1.45
CA TRP A 80 15.35 2.33 1.58
C TRP A 80 14.26 3.39 1.82
N GLU A 81 14.54 4.40 2.64
CA GLU A 81 13.62 5.47 3.02
C GLU A 81 13.26 6.37 1.82
N ALA A 82 14.24 6.65 0.95
CA ALA A 82 14.01 7.41 -0.27
C ALA A 82 13.10 6.63 -1.23
N TRP A 83 13.37 5.32 -1.38
CA TRP A 83 12.54 4.43 -2.18
C TRP A 83 11.12 4.30 -1.61
N PHE A 84 10.98 4.13 -0.30
CA PHE A 84 9.67 4.09 0.35
C PHE A 84 8.89 5.37 0.06
N SER A 85 9.49 6.54 0.36
CA SER A 85 8.82 7.83 0.30
C SER A 85 8.34 8.17 -1.12
N LYS A 86 9.13 7.82 -2.14
CA LYS A 86 8.84 8.19 -3.54
C LYS A 86 8.15 7.10 -4.35
N ARG A 87 8.36 5.81 -4.05
CA ARG A 87 7.82 4.69 -4.83
C ARG A 87 6.83 3.85 -4.05
N LEU A 88 7.25 3.21 -2.97
CA LEU A 88 6.36 2.27 -2.28
C LEU A 88 5.13 2.99 -1.70
N ARG A 89 5.30 4.18 -1.12
CA ARG A 89 4.19 5.00 -0.63
C ARG A 89 3.22 5.42 -1.75
N ASN A 90 3.75 5.77 -2.91
CA ASN A 90 2.91 6.07 -4.08
C ASN A 90 2.17 4.80 -4.56
N ARG A 91 2.81 3.63 -4.49
CA ARG A 91 2.15 2.36 -4.80
C ARG A 91 1.03 2.03 -3.82
N ILE A 92 1.25 2.26 -2.52
CA ILE A 92 0.23 2.13 -1.47
C ILE A 92 -0.91 3.12 -1.70
N PHE A 93 -0.63 4.34 -2.15
CA PHE A 93 -1.67 5.30 -2.51
C PHE A 93 -2.59 4.74 -3.62
N TYR A 94 -2.04 4.12 -4.67
CA TYR A 94 -2.82 3.50 -5.74
C TYR A 94 -3.55 2.21 -5.34
N PHE A 95 -3.24 1.60 -4.19
CA PHE A 95 -4.13 0.57 -3.63
C PHE A 95 -5.55 1.12 -3.46
N PHE A 96 -5.65 2.41 -3.12
CA PHE A 96 -6.87 3.08 -2.72
C PHE A 96 -7.33 4.17 -3.68
N HIS A 97 -6.69 4.33 -4.85
CA HIS A 97 -7.06 5.37 -5.81
C HIS A 97 -7.05 4.90 -7.25
N ARG A 98 -8.00 5.41 -8.02
CA ARG A 98 -7.95 5.38 -9.49
C ARG A 98 -8.17 6.75 -10.08
N HIS A 99 -7.58 7.01 -11.25
CA HIS A 99 -7.86 8.21 -12.03
C HIS A 99 -9.33 8.24 -12.49
N ALA A 100 -9.95 9.42 -12.42
CA ALA A 100 -11.30 9.64 -12.93
C ALA A 100 -11.24 10.19 -14.37
N PRO A 101 -12.24 9.90 -15.23
CA PRO A 101 -12.25 10.36 -16.63
C PRO A 101 -12.18 11.89 -16.80
N GLY A 102 -12.69 12.66 -15.83
CA GLY A 102 -12.67 14.13 -15.85
C GLY A 102 -11.43 14.76 -15.20
N GLY A 103 -10.40 13.96 -14.89
CA GLY A 103 -9.23 14.41 -14.14
C GLY A 103 -9.34 14.16 -12.63
N GLY A 104 -8.20 14.20 -11.95
CA GLY A 104 -8.10 13.89 -10.51
C GLY A 104 -8.10 12.39 -10.19
N VAL A 105 -8.26 12.09 -8.91
CA VAL A 105 -8.24 10.74 -8.34
C VAL A 105 -9.45 10.54 -7.44
N ARG A 106 -10.08 9.36 -7.52
CA ARG A 106 -11.15 8.96 -6.60
C ARG A 106 -10.67 7.86 -5.66
N ARG A 107 -11.19 7.83 -4.44
CA ARG A 107 -10.92 6.77 -3.46
C ARG A 107 -11.72 5.51 -3.76
N CYS A 108 -11.05 4.37 -3.83
CA CYS A 108 -11.64 3.03 -4.01
C CYS A 108 -10.55 1.98 -3.89
N LEU A 109 -10.88 0.72 -3.60
CA LEU A 109 -9.95 -0.39 -3.85
C LEU A 109 -9.71 -0.48 -5.37
N ALA A 110 -8.52 -0.06 -5.81
CA ALA A 110 -8.17 0.03 -7.23
C ALA A 110 -7.11 -0.99 -7.61
N GLU A 111 -5.94 -0.90 -6.97
CA GLU A 111 -4.82 -1.82 -7.20
C GLU A 111 -4.53 -2.67 -5.95
N TRP A 112 -5.56 -2.99 -5.19
CA TRP A 112 -5.45 -3.84 -4.00
C TRP A 112 -4.92 -5.24 -4.39
N PRO A 113 -3.82 -5.72 -3.80
CA PRO A 113 -3.17 -6.95 -4.27
C PRO A 113 -3.63 -8.23 -3.53
N LEU A 114 -4.39 -8.09 -2.45
CA LEU A 114 -4.92 -9.21 -1.67
C LEU A 114 -6.41 -9.43 -1.98
N ALA A 115 -7.04 -10.39 -1.31
CA ALA A 115 -8.50 -10.47 -1.28
C ALA A 115 -9.09 -9.16 -0.75
N GLU A 116 -10.25 -8.78 -1.28
CA GLU A 116 -10.97 -7.58 -0.86
C GLU A 116 -11.31 -7.67 0.64
N PRO A 117 -10.90 -6.69 1.47
CA PRO A 117 -11.20 -6.70 2.89
C PRO A 117 -12.71 -6.53 3.10
N GLN A 118 -13.32 -7.31 3.99
CA GLN A 118 -14.74 -7.17 4.29
C GLN A 118 -15.08 -5.77 4.81
N ARG A 119 -16.23 -5.22 4.43
CA ARG A 119 -16.71 -3.95 4.97
C ARG A 119 -17.38 -4.20 6.32
N ARG A 120 -17.18 -3.31 7.30
CA ARG A 120 -17.85 -3.44 8.62
C ARG A 120 -19.37 -3.55 8.51
N ALA A 121 -19.99 -2.92 7.50
CA ALA A 121 -21.43 -3.01 7.27
C ALA A 121 -21.87 -4.45 6.92
N ASP A 122 -21.02 -5.21 6.23
CA ASP A 122 -21.32 -6.58 5.79
C ASP A 122 -21.24 -7.58 6.96
N LEU A 123 -20.46 -7.26 8.01
CA LEU A 123 -20.38 -8.06 9.23
C LEU A 123 -21.65 -7.96 10.09
N ALA A 124 -22.38 -6.85 10.01
CA ALA A 124 -23.64 -6.68 10.73
C ALA A 124 -24.78 -7.48 10.10
N VAL A 125 -24.80 -7.61 8.77
CA VAL A 125 -25.83 -8.35 8.03
C VAL A 125 -25.62 -9.87 8.08
N ALA A 126 -24.37 -10.34 8.23
CA ALA A 126 -24.07 -11.77 8.33
C ALA A 126 -24.36 -12.37 9.73
N ALA A 127 -24.77 -11.54 10.70
CA ALA A 127 -25.06 -11.93 12.08
C ALA A 127 -26.56 -11.89 12.44
N GLU A 128 -27.43 -11.60 11.46
CA GLU A 128 -28.90 -11.68 11.55
C GLU A 128 -29.43 -12.93 10.83
#